data_AF-A0A4Y6PN20-F1
#
_entry.id   AF-A0A4Y6PN20-F1
#
_cell.length_a   1.000
_cell.length_b   1.000
_cell.length_c   1.000
_cell.angle_alpha   90.00
_cell.angle_beta   90.00
_cell.angle_gamma   90.00
#
_symmetry.space_group_name_H-M   'P 1'
#
loop_
_entity.id
_entity.type
_entity.pdbx_description
1 polymer ?
#
loop_
_entity_poly.entity_id
_entity_poly.type
_entity_poly.pdbx_seq_one_letter_code
_entity_poly.pdbx_strand_id
1 'polypeptide(L)'
;MTRSYLDIPLSHSEYGEELYLTGRRLVRECGVRLDEVVWDADEVLWNWLMDARRMLQRAPASLLSFDLDFGHREYYLVKPGVFELIWGMRHESLERELDAHMRIWTNGYPWRIWRIATEIPGFATLVGPPAAEDDEDHLAYIDHPRIFYRTDYAKVAHQLLDPEGFQELASDFPHHVRELVSSQFGRNPFDSSFKLPEFAPVCGKDGFCRAAVLIDDARHNIGRFVASGRHGIHVISRSPRLIFGTVPNTVWGGAREALHQLANTISREIAEALERLGDHEHPARLAVESDALARGYEPLEFEIDVPDKMLRSEWIDPIRELKRTWSDALQR
;
A
#
# COMPACT_ATOMS: atom_id res chain seq x y z
N MET A 1 -18.19 -21.94 -13.60
CA MET A 1 -19.36 -21.10 -13.22
C MET A 1 -18.97 -19.65 -13.42
N THR A 2 -19.81 -18.86 -14.07
CA THR A 2 -19.59 -17.41 -14.22
C THR A 2 -19.77 -16.75 -12.86
N ARG A 3 -18.78 -15.97 -12.41
CA ARG A 3 -18.87 -15.25 -11.13
C ARG A 3 -19.56 -13.90 -11.32
N SER A 4 -20.40 -13.51 -10.37
CA SER A 4 -21.23 -12.31 -10.42
C SER A 4 -20.83 -11.30 -9.36
N TYR A 5 -21.34 -10.07 -9.49
CA TYR A 5 -21.16 -9.04 -8.46
C TYR A 5 -21.81 -9.46 -7.13
N LEU A 6 -22.91 -10.22 -7.18
CA LEU A 6 -23.62 -10.70 -5.99
C LEU A 6 -22.82 -11.71 -5.16
N ASP A 7 -21.70 -12.21 -5.69
CA ASP A 7 -20.82 -13.17 -5.01
C ASP A 7 -19.72 -12.50 -4.18
N ILE A 8 -19.60 -11.16 -4.20
CA ILE A 8 -18.57 -10.46 -3.42
C ILE A 8 -19.07 -10.15 -2.00
N PRO A 9 -18.20 -10.18 -0.99
CA PRO A 9 -18.62 -10.01 0.42
C PRO A 9 -18.77 -8.54 0.84
N LEU A 10 -19.13 -7.62 -0.07
CA LEU A 10 -19.24 -6.18 0.20
C LEU A 10 -20.68 -5.69 0.09
N SER A 11 -20.97 -4.53 0.68
CA SER A 11 -22.27 -3.88 0.51
C SER A 11 -22.52 -3.54 -0.96
N HIS A 12 -23.64 -4.01 -1.49
CA HIS A 12 -23.98 -3.76 -2.89
C HIS A 12 -24.50 -2.34 -3.11
N SER A 13 -24.06 -1.74 -4.21
CA SER A 13 -24.47 -0.42 -4.69
C SER A 13 -24.32 -0.37 -6.22
N GLU A 14 -25.04 0.55 -6.87
CA GLU A 14 -24.95 0.75 -8.32
C GLU A 14 -23.53 1.13 -8.75
N TYR A 15 -22.88 2.01 -7.98
CA TYR A 15 -21.49 2.41 -8.25
C TYR A 15 -20.52 1.24 -8.07
N GLY A 16 -20.68 0.42 -7.02
CA GLY A 16 -19.86 -0.78 -6.84
C GLY A 16 -20.04 -1.80 -7.97
N GLU A 17 -21.27 -1.99 -8.47
CA GLU A 17 -21.52 -2.87 -9.62
C GLU A 17 -20.86 -2.34 -10.89
N GLU A 18 -20.94 -1.03 -11.14
CA GLU A 18 -20.25 -0.38 -12.26
C GLU A 18 -18.73 -0.64 -12.20
N LEU A 19 -18.12 -0.48 -11.02
CA LEU A 19 -16.68 -0.68 -10.85
C LEU A 19 -16.29 -2.16 -10.97
N TYR A 20 -17.11 -3.07 -10.45
CA TYR A 20 -16.93 -4.51 -10.65
C TYR A 20 -16.94 -4.89 -12.13
N LEU A 21 -17.94 -4.43 -12.89
CA LEU A 21 -18.03 -4.68 -14.33
C LEU A 21 -16.85 -4.05 -15.08
N THR A 22 -16.41 -2.88 -14.65
CA THR A 22 -15.22 -2.21 -15.18
C THR A 22 -13.95 -3.04 -14.92
N GLY A 23 -13.78 -3.59 -13.72
CA GLY A 23 -12.65 -4.46 -13.38
C GLY A 23 -12.60 -5.72 -14.24
N ARG A 24 -13.76 -6.33 -14.49
CA ARG A 24 -13.86 -7.45 -15.44
C ARG A 24 -13.45 -7.02 -16.85
N ARG A 25 -13.95 -5.88 -17.32
CA ARG A 25 -13.61 -5.32 -18.63
C ARG A 25 -12.11 -5.08 -18.80
N LEU A 26 -11.44 -4.51 -17.80
CA LEU A 26 -9.99 -4.24 -17.83
C LEU A 26 -9.18 -5.51 -18.10
N VAL A 27 -9.54 -6.61 -17.43
CA VAL A 27 -8.84 -7.89 -17.65
C VAL A 27 -9.23 -8.50 -18.99
N ARG A 28 -10.53 -8.53 -19.32
CA ARG A 28 -11.05 -9.23 -20.51
C ARG A 28 -10.66 -8.55 -21.82
N GLU A 29 -10.83 -7.25 -21.89
CA GLU A 29 -10.76 -6.46 -23.12
C GLU A 29 -9.46 -5.67 -23.22
N CYS A 30 -9.01 -5.08 -22.10
CA CYS A 30 -7.78 -4.28 -22.08
C CYS A 30 -6.53 -5.11 -21.76
N GLY A 31 -6.69 -6.38 -21.36
CA GLY A 31 -5.57 -7.27 -21.04
C GLY A 31 -4.80 -6.92 -19.76
N VAL A 32 -5.32 -6.02 -18.92
CA VAL A 32 -4.69 -5.64 -17.65
C VAL A 32 -4.71 -6.84 -16.71
N ARG A 33 -3.55 -7.20 -16.13
CA ARG A 33 -3.45 -8.36 -15.25
C ARG A 33 -3.27 -7.94 -13.80
N LEU A 34 -4.03 -8.55 -12.89
CA LEU A 34 -4.02 -8.17 -11.47
C LEU A 34 -2.65 -8.43 -10.81
N ASP A 35 -2.09 -9.63 -11.00
CA ASP A 35 -0.78 -9.82 -11.64
C ASP A 35 0.33 -8.77 -11.47
N GLU A 36 0.16 -7.73 -12.25
CA GLU A 36 1.16 -6.79 -12.69
C GLU A 36 0.93 -5.42 -12.04
N VAL A 37 -0.20 -5.26 -11.33
CA VAL A 37 -0.61 -4.04 -10.65
C VAL A 37 -0.26 -4.12 -9.17
N VAL A 38 0.59 -3.21 -8.74
CA VAL A 38 0.96 -3.00 -7.34
C VAL A 38 0.18 -1.80 -6.81
N TRP A 39 -0.53 -2.02 -5.72
CA TRP A 39 -1.31 -1.01 -5.03
C TRP A 39 -0.52 -0.49 -3.84
N ASP A 40 -0.32 0.82 -3.76
CA ASP A 40 -0.13 1.42 -2.45
C ASP A 40 -1.39 1.22 -1.61
N ALA A 41 -1.22 1.15 -0.30
CA ALA A 41 -2.32 0.92 0.61
C ALA A 41 -2.95 2.24 1.05
N ASP A 42 -2.18 3.04 1.77
CA ASP A 42 -2.63 4.32 2.30
C ASP A 42 -2.84 5.30 1.14
N GLU A 43 -3.91 6.08 1.23
CA GLU A 43 -4.36 7.12 0.31
C GLU A 43 -4.68 6.64 -1.12
N VAL A 44 -4.64 5.32 -1.35
CA VAL A 44 -5.03 4.62 -2.59
C VAL A 44 -6.15 3.61 -2.35
N LEU A 45 -5.98 2.63 -1.45
CA LEU A 45 -7.04 1.66 -1.12
C LEU A 45 -8.00 2.21 -0.05
N TRP A 46 -7.47 2.98 0.89
CA TRP A 46 -8.22 3.65 1.94
C TRP A 46 -7.57 4.98 2.29
N ASN A 47 -8.35 5.87 2.90
CA ASN A 47 -7.80 7.01 3.62
C ASN A 47 -7.71 6.67 5.11
N TRP A 48 -6.74 7.23 5.83
CA TRP A 48 -6.65 7.04 7.28
C TRP A 48 -6.30 8.34 8.04
N LEU A 49 -6.73 8.40 9.31
CA LEU A 49 -6.39 9.48 10.24
C LEU A 49 -6.09 8.92 11.64
N MET A 50 -5.04 9.42 12.27
CA MET A 50 -4.69 9.16 13.66
C MET A 50 -5.38 10.17 14.59
N ASP A 51 -6.00 9.68 15.67
CA ASP A 51 -6.45 10.52 16.78
C ASP A 51 -5.32 10.74 17.81
N ALA A 52 -4.74 11.93 17.79
CA ALA A 52 -3.63 12.30 18.67
C ALA A 52 -4.02 12.56 20.13
N ARG A 53 -5.32 12.63 20.47
CA ARG A 53 -5.75 12.91 21.84
C ARG A 53 -5.26 11.84 22.82
N ARG A 54 -5.22 10.57 22.38
CA ARG A 54 -4.73 9.46 23.22
C ARG A 54 -3.23 9.57 23.52
N MET A 55 -2.43 10.04 22.57
CA MET A 55 -0.99 10.25 22.79
C MET A 55 -0.75 11.32 23.87
N LEU A 56 -1.52 12.42 23.88
CA LEU A 56 -1.38 13.47 24.90
C LEU A 56 -1.93 13.07 26.26
N GLN A 57 -3.00 12.29 26.34
CA GLN A 57 -3.53 11.80 27.62
C GLN A 57 -2.51 10.98 28.40
N ARG A 58 -1.58 10.32 27.69
CA ARG A 58 -0.51 9.50 28.29
C ARG A 58 0.81 10.26 28.46
N ALA A 59 0.95 11.45 27.86
CA ALA A 59 2.16 12.28 27.91
C ALA A 59 2.69 12.58 29.33
N PRO A 60 1.85 12.87 30.35
CA PRO A 60 2.33 13.15 31.70
C PRO A 60 2.95 11.93 32.39
N ALA A 61 2.43 10.72 32.13
CA ALA A 61 2.96 9.47 32.69
C ALA A 61 4.25 9.06 32.00
N SER A 62 4.35 9.26 30.68
CA SER A 62 5.55 8.94 29.89
C SER A 62 6.75 9.85 30.17
N LEU A 63 6.52 11.08 30.63
CA LEU A 63 7.60 11.96 31.09
C LEU A 63 8.25 11.46 32.39
N LEU A 64 7.53 10.64 33.17
CA LEU A 64 8.00 10.08 34.44
C LEU A 64 8.59 8.66 34.28
N SER A 65 8.15 7.89 33.27
CA SER A 65 8.63 6.51 33.04
C SER A 65 9.78 6.40 32.04
N PHE A 66 10.17 7.49 31.35
CA PHE A 66 11.06 7.47 30.18
C PHE A 66 10.64 6.53 29.04
N ASP A 67 9.44 5.93 29.14
CA ASP A 67 8.90 5.03 28.14
C ASP A 67 7.60 5.64 27.60
N LEU A 68 7.73 6.32 26.45
CA LEU A 68 6.64 6.97 25.74
C LEU A 68 5.79 5.91 25.03
N ASP A 69 4.60 5.62 25.53
CA ASP A 69 3.62 4.78 24.84
C ASP A 69 3.08 5.50 23.60
N PHE A 70 3.43 5.02 22.41
CA PHE A 70 2.97 5.54 21.11
C PHE A 70 1.69 4.85 20.61
N GLY A 71 1.03 4.05 21.46
CA GLY A 71 -0.25 3.42 21.13
C GLY A 71 -1.31 4.48 20.84
N HIS A 72 -2.02 4.32 19.74
CA HIS A 72 -2.96 5.31 19.24
C HIS A 72 -4.15 4.64 18.56
N ARG A 73 -5.12 5.46 18.18
CA ARG A 73 -6.28 5.02 17.42
C ARG A 73 -6.19 5.57 16.01
N GLU A 74 -6.42 4.71 15.04
CA GLU A 74 -6.50 5.07 13.64
C GLU A 74 -7.94 4.87 13.14
N TYR A 75 -8.40 5.80 12.32
CA TYR A 75 -9.69 5.79 11.66
C TYR A 75 -9.48 5.57 10.17
N TYR A 76 -10.32 4.75 9.57
CA TYR A 76 -10.20 4.37 8.17
C TYR A 76 -11.48 4.65 7.40
N LEU A 77 -11.31 5.03 6.14
CA LEU A 77 -12.36 5.09 5.14
C LEU A 77 -11.87 4.38 3.88
N VAL A 78 -12.47 3.24 3.57
CA VAL A 78 -12.17 2.50 2.33
C VAL A 78 -12.61 3.33 1.14
N LYS A 79 -11.76 3.41 0.11
CA LYS A 79 -12.08 4.22 -1.06
C LYS A 79 -13.24 3.61 -1.84
N PRO A 80 -14.29 4.39 -2.15
CA PRO A 80 -15.44 3.91 -2.89
C PRO A 80 -15.08 3.19 -4.20
N GLY A 81 -15.55 1.95 -4.36
CA GLY A 81 -15.45 1.21 -5.62
C GLY A 81 -14.09 0.56 -5.90
N VAL A 82 -13.06 0.77 -5.06
CA VAL A 82 -11.71 0.26 -5.35
C VAL A 82 -11.64 -1.25 -5.19
N PHE A 83 -12.30 -1.79 -4.16
CA PHE A 83 -12.33 -3.22 -3.91
C PHE A 83 -13.25 -3.93 -4.89
N GLU A 84 -14.36 -3.33 -5.28
CA GLU A 84 -15.27 -3.85 -6.30
C GLU A 84 -14.56 -3.95 -7.66
N LEU A 85 -13.77 -2.93 -8.02
CA LEU A 85 -12.88 -2.95 -9.19
C LEU A 85 -11.91 -4.13 -9.13
N ILE A 86 -11.20 -4.31 -8.01
CA ILE A 86 -10.24 -5.40 -7.82
C ILE A 86 -10.94 -6.77 -7.83
N TRP A 87 -12.13 -6.90 -7.24
CA TRP A 87 -12.96 -8.11 -7.32
C TRP A 87 -13.36 -8.46 -8.75
N GLY A 88 -13.73 -7.46 -9.54
CA GLY A 88 -13.99 -7.61 -10.97
C GLY A 88 -12.77 -8.17 -11.70
N MET A 89 -11.60 -7.55 -11.48
CA MET A 89 -10.34 -8.02 -12.07
C MET A 89 -10.02 -9.45 -11.64
N ARG A 90 -10.20 -9.77 -10.34
CA ARG A 90 -9.97 -11.11 -9.80
C ARG A 90 -10.88 -12.15 -10.43
N HIS A 91 -12.19 -11.89 -10.51
CA HIS A 91 -13.16 -12.84 -11.06
C HIS A 91 -12.88 -13.16 -12.52
N GLU A 92 -12.57 -12.14 -13.33
CA GLU A 92 -12.16 -12.35 -14.71
C GLU A 92 -10.81 -13.08 -14.81
N SER A 93 -9.85 -12.74 -13.95
CA SER A 93 -8.54 -13.42 -13.91
C SER A 93 -8.70 -14.92 -13.62
N LEU A 94 -9.54 -15.30 -12.66
CA LEU A 94 -9.83 -16.70 -12.36
C LEU A 94 -10.52 -17.44 -13.52
N GLU A 95 -11.43 -16.79 -14.23
CA GLU A 95 -12.11 -17.37 -15.38
C GLU A 95 -11.16 -17.56 -16.59
N ARG A 96 -10.06 -16.79 -16.61
CA ARG A 96 -9.00 -16.86 -17.62
C ARG A 96 -7.74 -17.63 -17.17
N GLU A 97 -7.80 -18.32 -16.03
CA GLU A 97 -6.68 -19.07 -15.46
C GLU A 97 -5.40 -18.22 -15.26
N LEU A 98 -5.60 -16.94 -14.92
CA LEU A 98 -4.53 -16.01 -14.55
C LEU A 98 -4.36 -15.95 -13.03
N ASP A 99 -3.21 -15.44 -12.58
CA ASP A 99 -3.04 -15.11 -11.18
C ASP A 99 -4.00 -13.95 -10.81
N ALA A 100 -4.90 -14.26 -9.88
CA ALA A 100 -6.04 -13.44 -9.54
C ALA A 100 -5.89 -12.75 -8.18
N HIS A 101 -4.66 -12.63 -7.67
CA HIS A 101 -4.39 -12.05 -6.36
C HIS A 101 -3.85 -10.63 -6.45
N MET A 102 -4.20 -9.78 -5.49
CA MET A 102 -3.71 -8.41 -5.39
C MET A 102 -2.29 -8.37 -4.81
N ARG A 103 -1.50 -7.37 -5.24
CA ARG A 103 -0.19 -7.04 -4.67
C ARG A 103 -0.25 -5.69 -3.96
N ILE A 104 0.23 -5.65 -2.72
CA ILE A 104 0.26 -4.42 -1.92
C ILE A 104 1.70 -4.06 -1.60
N TRP A 105 2.08 -2.81 -1.85
CA TRP A 105 3.35 -2.26 -1.38
C TRP A 105 3.09 -1.07 -0.50
N THR A 106 3.29 -1.24 0.81
CA THR A 106 2.95 -0.25 1.83
C THR A 106 4.16 0.11 2.70
N ASN A 107 4.19 1.37 3.16
CA ASN A 107 5.09 1.77 4.25
C ASN A 107 4.55 1.40 5.64
N GLY A 108 3.42 0.69 5.71
CA GLY A 108 2.88 0.08 6.92
C GLY A 108 3.66 -1.16 7.37
N TYR A 109 3.03 -1.95 8.23
CA TYR A 109 3.63 -3.12 8.87
C TYR A 109 2.60 -4.26 9.03
N PRO A 110 3.04 -5.51 9.18
CA PRO A 110 2.17 -6.70 9.11
C PRO A 110 0.95 -6.67 10.04
N TRP A 111 1.13 -6.37 11.32
CA TRP A 111 0.03 -6.32 12.29
C TRP A 111 -1.07 -5.33 11.87
N ARG A 112 -0.69 -4.16 11.35
CA ARG A 112 -1.64 -3.13 10.89
C ARG A 112 -2.45 -3.63 9.70
N ILE A 113 -1.79 -4.26 8.71
CA ILE A 113 -2.49 -4.81 7.53
C ILE A 113 -3.38 -5.99 7.91
N TRP A 114 -2.94 -6.90 8.78
CA TRP A 114 -3.78 -7.97 9.32
C TRP A 114 -5.03 -7.39 10.00
N ARG A 115 -4.87 -6.39 10.87
CA ARG A 115 -6.02 -5.80 11.56
C ARG A 115 -6.99 -5.12 10.59
N ILE A 116 -6.48 -4.40 9.58
CA ILE A 116 -7.33 -3.84 8.52
C ILE A 116 -8.04 -4.95 7.73
N ALA A 117 -7.35 -6.03 7.40
CA ALA A 117 -7.93 -7.15 6.66
C ALA A 117 -9.09 -7.79 7.41
N THR A 118 -9.03 -7.86 8.75
CA THR A 118 -10.15 -8.37 9.56
C THR A 118 -11.40 -7.47 9.57
N GLU A 119 -11.27 -6.22 9.11
CA GLU A 119 -12.37 -5.25 9.02
C GLU A 119 -12.94 -5.11 7.60
N ILE A 120 -12.18 -5.53 6.58
CA ILE A 120 -12.58 -5.45 5.17
C ILE A 120 -12.97 -6.85 4.68
N PRO A 121 -14.27 -7.16 4.52
CA PRO A 121 -14.70 -8.48 4.10
C PRO A 121 -14.07 -8.91 2.77
N GLY A 122 -13.54 -10.14 2.73
CA GLY A 122 -12.95 -10.69 1.52
C GLY A 122 -11.53 -10.20 1.21
N PHE A 123 -10.93 -9.37 2.06
CA PHE A 123 -9.58 -8.87 1.83
C PHE A 123 -8.56 -10.00 1.76
N ALA A 124 -8.62 -10.97 2.69
CA ALA A 124 -7.74 -12.14 2.69
C ALA A 124 -7.88 -12.93 1.38
N THR A 125 -9.11 -13.06 0.87
CA THR A 125 -9.38 -13.71 -0.42
C THR A 125 -8.75 -12.98 -1.62
N LEU A 126 -8.68 -11.64 -1.58
CA LEU A 126 -8.06 -10.83 -2.64
C LEU A 126 -6.53 -10.96 -2.63
N VAL A 127 -5.88 -10.93 -1.47
CA VAL A 127 -4.42 -11.11 -1.38
C VAL A 127 -3.99 -12.57 -1.55
N GLY A 128 -4.89 -13.51 -1.27
CA GLY A 128 -4.66 -14.94 -1.42
C GLY A 128 -3.87 -15.57 -0.27
N PRO A 129 -3.47 -16.84 -0.39
CA PRO A 129 -2.72 -17.52 0.65
C PRO A 129 -1.33 -16.89 0.85
N PRO A 130 -0.79 -16.94 2.09
CA PRO A 130 -1.30 -17.69 3.25
C PRO A 130 -2.40 -17.00 4.06
N ALA A 131 -2.87 -15.81 3.69
CA ALA A 131 -3.91 -15.12 4.44
C ALA A 131 -5.25 -15.89 4.41
N ALA A 132 -5.91 -15.97 5.55
CA ALA A 132 -7.25 -16.51 5.71
C ALA A 132 -8.18 -15.51 6.43
N GLU A 133 -9.50 -15.66 6.23
CA GLU A 133 -10.50 -14.77 6.85
C GLU A 133 -10.63 -15.00 8.36
N ASP A 134 -10.25 -16.18 8.86
CA ASP A 134 -10.33 -16.62 10.25
C ASP A 134 -8.98 -16.62 10.99
N ASP A 135 -7.96 -15.96 10.42
CA ASP A 135 -6.64 -15.83 11.05
C ASP A 135 -6.73 -15.15 12.43
N GLU A 136 -6.44 -15.90 13.49
CA GLU A 136 -6.45 -15.40 14.88
C GLU A 136 -5.23 -14.52 15.20
N ASP A 137 -4.18 -14.57 14.37
CA ASP A 137 -2.99 -13.76 14.50
C ASP A 137 -2.47 -13.20 13.17
N HIS A 138 -1.54 -12.25 13.27
CA HIS A 138 -0.98 -11.55 12.11
C HIS A 138 0.22 -12.29 11.47
N LEU A 139 0.58 -13.49 11.91
CA LEU A 139 1.81 -14.17 11.45
C LEU A 139 1.73 -14.51 9.96
N ALA A 140 0.54 -14.90 9.46
CA ALA A 140 0.31 -15.14 8.04
C ALA A 140 0.59 -13.90 7.16
N TYR A 141 0.47 -12.70 7.74
CA TYR A 141 0.70 -11.45 7.04
C TYR A 141 2.17 -11.04 7.01
N ILE A 142 3.01 -11.47 7.96
CA ILE A 142 4.43 -11.08 8.04
C ILE A 142 5.17 -11.49 6.77
N ASP A 143 5.10 -12.77 6.42
CA ASP A 143 5.84 -13.34 5.30
C ASP A 143 4.97 -13.51 4.05
N HIS A 144 3.85 -12.78 3.96
CA HIS A 144 2.91 -12.89 2.85
C HIS A 144 3.59 -12.53 1.51
N PRO A 145 3.59 -13.40 0.48
CA PRO A 145 4.41 -13.21 -0.73
C PRO A 145 3.98 -12.03 -1.62
N ARG A 146 2.77 -11.52 -1.41
CA ARG A 146 2.16 -10.43 -2.20
C ARG A 146 1.98 -9.13 -1.42
N ILE A 147 2.54 -9.02 -0.22
CA ILE A 147 2.53 -7.78 0.57
C ILE A 147 3.96 -7.42 0.95
N PHE A 148 4.41 -6.27 0.48
CA PHE A 148 5.73 -5.72 0.78
C PHE A 148 5.61 -4.60 1.82
N TYR A 149 6.29 -4.77 2.95
CA TYR A 149 6.21 -3.86 4.08
C TYR A 149 7.47 -3.00 4.25
N ARG A 150 7.38 -2.07 5.20
CA ARG A 150 8.55 -1.33 5.68
C ARG A 150 9.66 -2.21 6.26
N THR A 151 9.30 -3.30 6.94
CA THR A 151 10.26 -4.29 7.47
C THR A 151 11.00 -5.00 6.35
N ASP A 152 10.31 -5.32 5.25
CA ASP A 152 10.94 -5.92 4.06
C ASP A 152 11.93 -4.94 3.43
N TYR A 153 11.55 -3.66 3.32
CA TYR A 153 12.50 -2.62 2.88
C TYR A 153 13.74 -2.57 3.78
N ALA A 154 13.57 -2.62 5.10
CA ALA A 154 14.70 -2.59 6.03
C ALA A 154 15.66 -3.76 5.79
N LYS A 155 15.15 -4.98 5.57
CA LYS A 155 15.95 -6.17 5.24
C LYS A 155 16.77 -5.95 3.96
N VAL A 156 16.15 -5.44 2.90
CA VAL A 156 16.83 -5.15 1.63
C VAL A 156 17.87 -4.05 1.80
N ALA A 157 17.51 -2.97 2.50
CA ALA A 157 18.41 -1.84 2.72
C ALA A 157 19.66 -2.25 3.53
N HIS A 158 19.54 -3.17 4.50
CA HIS A 158 20.70 -3.71 5.19
C HIS A 158 21.71 -4.36 4.23
N GLN A 159 21.25 -5.12 3.24
CA GLN A 159 22.13 -5.74 2.24
C GLN A 159 22.72 -4.71 1.27
N LEU A 160 21.92 -3.74 0.82
CA LEU A 160 22.37 -2.72 -0.13
C LEU A 160 23.34 -1.68 0.46
N LEU A 161 23.39 -1.53 1.79
CA LEU A 161 24.34 -0.64 2.47
C LEU A 161 25.71 -1.28 2.67
N ASP A 162 25.81 -2.59 2.60
CA ASP A 162 27.07 -3.32 2.60
C ASP A 162 27.66 -3.37 1.18
N PRO A 163 28.93 -2.98 0.93
CA PRO A 163 29.49 -3.00 -0.42
C PRO A 163 29.47 -4.37 -1.10
N GLU A 164 29.71 -5.45 -0.34
CA GLU A 164 29.66 -6.82 -0.86
C GLU A 164 28.21 -7.22 -1.15
N GLY A 165 27.30 -7.01 -0.19
CA GLY A 165 25.86 -7.22 -0.37
C GLY A 165 25.27 -6.42 -1.54
N PHE A 166 25.72 -5.18 -1.78
CA PHE A 166 25.31 -4.40 -2.94
C PHE A 166 25.80 -5.02 -4.24
N GLN A 167 27.06 -5.47 -4.32
CA GLN A 167 27.58 -6.09 -5.55
C GLN A 167 26.84 -7.39 -5.88
N GLU A 168 26.57 -8.21 -4.88
CA GLU A 168 25.81 -9.46 -5.02
C GLU A 168 24.38 -9.18 -5.46
N LEU A 169 23.65 -8.32 -4.74
CA LEU A 169 22.25 -8.06 -5.04
C LEU A 169 22.06 -7.29 -6.36
N ALA A 170 22.92 -6.31 -6.63
CA ALA A 170 22.80 -5.49 -7.82
C ALA A 170 23.27 -6.19 -9.10
N SER A 171 23.96 -7.34 -9.04
CA SER A 171 24.45 -8.02 -10.24
C SER A 171 23.34 -8.35 -11.23
N ASP A 172 22.16 -8.65 -10.70
CA ASP A 172 20.99 -9.10 -11.46
C ASP A 172 20.08 -7.93 -11.85
N PHE A 173 20.37 -6.72 -11.37
CA PHE A 173 19.55 -5.55 -11.65
C PHE A 173 19.90 -4.97 -13.04
N PRO A 174 18.88 -4.57 -13.82
CA PRO A 174 19.10 -3.77 -15.02
C PRO A 174 19.94 -2.52 -14.71
N HIS A 175 20.75 -2.07 -15.66
CA HIS A 175 21.67 -0.96 -15.46
C HIS A 175 20.99 0.30 -14.89
N HIS A 176 19.86 0.70 -15.48
CA HIS A 176 19.09 1.87 -15.04
C HIS A 176 18.52 1.69 -13.62
N VAL A 177 18.17 0.46 -13.22
CA VAL A 177 17.74 0.16 -11.85
C VAL A 177 18.89 0.31 -10.87
N ARG A 178 20.09 -0.18 -11.22
CA ARG A 178 21.29 0.01 -10.39
C ARG A 178 21.60 1.49 -10.16
N GLU A 179 21.55 2.31 -11.21
CA GLU A 179 21.76 3.75 -11.11
C GLU A 179 20.73 4.42 -10.19
N LEU A 180 19.46 4.01 -10.28
CA LEU A 180 18.39 4.48 -9.40
C LEU A 180 18.65 4.11 -7.94
N VAL A 181 19.02 2.86 -7.68
CA VAL A 181 19.33 2.38 -6.32
C VAL A 181 20.54 3.14 -5.77
N SER A 182 21.65 3.23 -6.51
CA SER A 182 22.83 3.98 -6.09
C SER A 182 22.53 5.45 -5.81
N SER A 183 21.74 6.10 -6.69
CA SER A 183 21.34 7.50 -6.48
C SER A 183 20.43 7.66 -5.26
N GLN A 184 19.50 6.74 -5.01
CA GLN A 184 18.61 6.80 -3.86
C GLN A 184 19.38 6.58 -2.56
N PHE A 185 20.22 5.55 -2.50
CA PHE A 185 20.97 5.19 -1.30
C PHE A 185 22.06 6.22 -0.97
N GLY A 186 22.64 6.87 -1.99
CA GLY A 186 23.55 8.00 -1.78
C GLY A 186 22.88 9.26 -1.23
N ARG A 187 21.55 9.40 -1.36
CA ARG A 187 20.77 10.57 -0.86
C ARG A 187 20.05 10.29 0.44
N ASN A 188 19.27 9.21 0.49
CA ASN A 188 18.47 8.82 1.64
C ASN A 188 18.20 7.30 1.62
N PRO A 189 19.07 6.49 2.25
CA PRO A 189 18.89 5.03 2.30
C PRO A 189 17.74 4.59 3.22
N PHE A 190 17.15 5.50 3.99
CA PHE A 190 16.09 5.18 4.95
C PHE A 190 14.67 5.44 4.41
N ASP A 191 14.57 5.83 3.13
CA ASP A 191 13.29 6.07 2.47
C ASP A 191 12.59 4.75 2.11
N SER A 192 11.83 4.23 3.07
CA SER A 192 11.06 2.98 2.91
C SER A 192 9.88 3.09 1.95
N SER A 193 9.60 4.30 1.42
CA SER A 193 8.66 4.48 0.32
C SER A 193 9.26 4.10 -1.04
N PHE A 194 10.53 3.70 -1.12
CA PHE A 194 11.15 3.32 -2.37
C PHE A 194 10.67 1.93 -2.84
N LYS A 195 9.81 1.95 -3.87
CA LYS A 195 9.16 0.76 -4.44
C LYS A 195 9.86 0.31 -5.71
N LEU A 196 10.55 -0.83 -5.65
CA LEU A 196 11.22 -1.46 -6.79
C LEU A 196 10.99 -2.97 -6.75
N PRO A 197 10.32 -3.58 -7.73
CA PRO A 197 10.05 -5.03 -7.74
C PRO A 197 11.29 -5.90 -7.55
N GLU A 198 12.47 -5.40 -7.93
CA GLU A 198 13.77 -6.03 -7.73
C GLU A 198 14.12 -6.28 -6.26
N PHE A 199 13.50 -5.58 -5.31
CA PHE A 199 13.69 -5.81 -3.87
C PHE A 199 12.88 -7.01 -3.36
N ALA A 200 11.80 -7.38 -4.04
CA ALA A 200 10.87 -8.38 -3.55
C ALA A 200 11.49 -9.78 -3.40
N PRO A 201 12.33 -10.29 -4.35
CA PRO A 201 12.97 -11.59 -4.20
C PRO A 201 13.85 -11.73 -2.96
N VAL A 202 14.48 -10.65 -2.51
CA VAL A 202 15.35 -10.63 -1.31
C VAL A 202 14.57 -11.04 -0.05
N CYS A 203 13.28 -10.73 -0.02
CA CYS A 203 12.38 -11.00 1.10
C CYS A 203 11.45 -12.20 0.85
N GLY A 204 11.70 -13.00 -0.20
CA GLY A 204 10.82 -14.12 -0.57
C GLY A 204 9.44 -13.68 -1.09
N LYS A 205 9.32 -12.44 -1.57
CA LYS A 205 8.06 -11.84 -2.04
C LYS A 205 7.93 -12.01 -3.56
N ASP A 206 7.92 -13.26 -4.02
CA ASP A 206 7.87 -13.63 -5.45
C ASP A 206 6.61 -13.14 -6.19
N GLY A 207 5.55 -12.80 -5.45
CA GLY A 207 4.32 -12.22 -5.98
C GLY A 207 4.51 -10.94 -6.79
N PHE A 208 5.64 -10.24 -6.63
CA PHE A 208 5.97 -8.99 -7.33
C PHE A 208 6.83 -9.17 -8.58
N CYS A 209 7.27 -10.39 -8.93
CA CYS A 209 8.14 -10.62 -10.08
C CYS A 209 7.59 -10.10 -11.42
N ARG A 210 6.27 -9.93 -11.52
CA ARG A 210 5.58 -9.42 -12.71
C ARG A 210 5.11 -7.97 -12.59
N ALA A 211 5.41 -7.29 -11.48
CA ALA A 211 4.97 -5.93 -11.26
C ALA A 211 5.43 -5.00 -12.39
N ALA A 212 4.47 -4.39 -13.08
CA ALA A 212 4.68 -3.50 -14.22
C ALA A 212 3.92 -2.17 -14.09
N VAL A 213 2.94 -2.10 -13.19
CA VAL A 213 2.18 -0.88 -12.89
C VAL A 213 2.20 -0.62 -11.39
N LEU A 214 2.57 0.58 -10.98
CA LEU A 214 2.43 1.05 -9.60
C LEU A 214 1.32 2.09 -9.52
N ILE A 215 0.38 1.91 -8.60
CA ILE A 215 -0.64 2.90 -8.23
C ILE A 215 -0.27 3.44 -6.85
N ASP A 216 0.05 4.73 -6.76
CA ASP A 216 0.64 5.33 -5.55
C ASP A 216 0.28 6.82 -5.48
N ASP A 217 0.08 7.35 -4.29
CA ASP A 217 -0.27 8.76 -4.07
C ASP A 217 0.96 9.68 -4.05
N ALA A 218 2.16 9.12 -3.87
CA ALA A 218 3.40 9.85 -3.77
C ALA A 218 4.07 10.01 -5.14
N ARG A 219 4.10 11.25 -5.62
CA ARG A 219 4.72 11.66 -6.90
C ARG A 219 6.13 11.12 -7.13
N HIS A 220 6.97 11.07 -6.10
CA HIS A 220 8.36 10.62 -6.22
C HIS A 220 8.49 9.09 -6.31
N ASN A 221 7.59 8.32 -5.69
CA ASN A 221 7.53 6.86 -5.84
C ASN A 221 7.24 6.49 -7.29
N ILE A 222 6.19 7.10 -7.85
CA ILE A 222 5.83 6.94 -9.26
C ILE A 222 6.98 7.32 -10.19
N GLY A 223 7.68 8.42 -9.91
CA GLY A 223 8.84 8.84 -10.71
C GLY A 223 9.96 7.79 -10.75
N ARG A 224 10.28 7.21 -9.58
CA ARG A 224 11.32 6.17 -9.46
C ARG A 224 10.88 4.85 -10.11
N PHE A 225 9.63 4.44 -9.93
CA PHE A 225 9.08 3.23 -10.54
C PHE A 225 9.04 3.35 -12.07
N VAL A 226 8.64 4.51 -12.60
CA VAL A 226 8.67 4.75 -14.06
C VAL A 226 10.09 4.77 -14.60
N ALA A 227 11.03 5.41 -13.88
CA ALA A 227 12.44 5.39 -14.24
C ALA A 227 13.04 3.97 -14.24
N SER A 228 12.45 3.03 -13.50
CA SER A 228 12.82 1.60 -13.53
C SER A 228 12.36 0.87 -14.81
N GLY A 229 11.72 1.57 -15.75
CA GLY A 229 11.24 0.99 -17.02
C GLY A 229 9.81 0.47 -16.96
N ARG A 230 8.97 0.99 -16.05
CA ARG A 230 7.61 0.52 -15.79
C ARG A 230 6.57 1.65 -15.86
N HIS A 231 5.30 1.35 -15.68
CA HIS A 231 4.24 2.36 -15.68
C HIS A 231 3.84 2.76 -14.26
N GLY A 232 3.33 3.99 -14.12
CA GLY A 232 2.84 4.48 -12.85
C GLY A 232 1.59 5.33 -12.99
N ILE A 233 0.63 5.11 -12.08
CA ILE A 233 -0.58 5.90 -11.91
C ILE A 233 -0.43 6.66 -10.59
N HIS A 234 -0.27 7.97 -10.71
CA HIS A 234 -0.15 8.88 -9.58
C HIS A 234 -1.53 9.33 -9.12
N VAL A 235 -1.97 8.84 -7.96
CA VAL A 235 -3.23 9.23 -7.34
C VAL A 235 -3.04 10.57 -6.64
N ILE A 236 -3.60 11.64 -7.20
CA ILE A 236 -3.55 12.96 -6.58
C ILE A 236 -4.63 12.99 -5.50
N SER A 237 -4.22 12.69 -4.26
CA SER A 237 -5.03 13.01 -3.11
C SER A 237 -5.03 14.53 -2.93
N ARG A 238 -6.17 15.17 -3.18
CA ARG A 238 -6.42 16.50 -2.64
C ARG A 238 -6.66 16.35 -1.14
N SER A 239 -5.59 16.08 -0.40
CA SER A 239 -5.67 16.17 1.04
C SER A 239 -6.16 17.59 1.35
N PRO A 240 -7.34 17.77 1.98
CA PRO A 240 -7.55 18.97 2.75
C PRO A 240 -6.36 18.98 3.71
N ARG A 241 -5.72 20.14 3.86
CA ARG A 241 -4.64 20.31 4.82
C ARG A 241 -5.23 20.17 6.23
N LEU A 242 -5.62 18.95 6.62
CA LEU A 242 -6.00 18.56 7.97
C LEU A 242 -4.69 18.34 8.75
N ILE A 243 -3.75 19.27 8.59
CA ILE A 243 -2.56 19.36 9.40
C ILE A 243 -3.01 20.13 10.63
N PHE A 244 -3.60 19.43 11.60
CA PHE A 244 -3.82 20.03 12.90
C PHE A 244 -2.61 19.85 13.83
N GLY A 245 -1.45 19.38 13.33
CA GLY A 245 -0.21 19.20 14.10
C GLY A 245 1.02 18.91 13.22
N THR A 246 2.18 18.66 13.83
CA THR A 246 3.45 18.38 13.11
C THR A 246 3.56 16.96 12.53
N VAL A 247 2.58 16.10 12.81
CA VAL A 247 2.53 14.71 12.34
C VAL A 247 1.47 14.62 11.23
N PRO A 248 1.81 14.08 10.04
CA PRO A 248 0.85 13.84 8.96
C PRO A 248 -0.35 13.01 9.43
N ASN A 249 -1.50 13.18 8.76
CA ASN A 249 -2.74 12.44 9.01
C ASN A 249 -3.21 12.44 10.47
N THR A 250 -2.92 13.51 11.23
CA THR A 250 -3.24 13.60 12.65
C THR A 250 -4.36 14.61 12.91
N VAL A 251 -5.39 14.18 13.63
CA VAL A 251 -6.51 15.02 14.04
C VAL A 251 -6.63 15.11 15.56
N TRP A 252 -7.13 16.26 16.02
CA TRP A 252 -7.43 16.54 17.43
C TRP A 252 -8.94 16.63 17.71
N GLY A 253 -9.76 16.41 16.68
CA GLY A 253 -11.22 16.59 16.69
C GLY A 253 -11.96 15.42 16.03
N GLY A 254 -13.13 15.69 15.45
CA GLY A 254 -13.97 14.71 14.78
C GLY A 254 -13.29 14.03 13.58
N ALA A 255 -12.66 12.87 13.82
CA ALA A 255 -11.91 12.13 12.82
C ALA A 255 -12.79 11.62 11.67
N ARG A 256 -14.04 11.26 11.97
CA ARG A 256 -15.01 10.79 10.96
C ARG A 256 -15.39 11.92 9.99
N GLU A 257 -15.71 13.09 10.51
CA GLU A 257 -16.05 14.26 9.70
C GLU A 257 -14.89 14.69 8.80
N ALA A 258 -13.66 14.54 9.30
CA ALA A 258 -12.45 14.79 8.54
C ALA A 258 -12.22 13.73 7.44
N LEU A 259 -12.45 12.44 7.73
CA LEU A 259 -12.37 11.36 6.74
C LEU A 259 -13.40 11.50 5.62
N HIS A 260 -14.63 11.94 5.92
CA HIS A 260 -15.67 12.10 4.90
C HIS A 260 -15.31 13.13 3.83
N GLN A 261 -14.45 14.10 4.14
CA GLN A 261 -13.91 15.05 3.15
C GLN A 261 -12.93 14.40 2.17
N LEU A 262 -12.44 13.19 2.47
CA LEU A 262 -11.51 12.42 1.64
C LEU A 262 -12.20 11.34 0.81
N ALA A 263 -13.51 11.12 1.01
CA ALA A 263 -14.27 10.12 0.25
C ALA A 263 -14.44 10.60 -1.20
N ASN A 264 -13.76 9.98 -2.15
CA ASN A 264 -13.86 10.34 -3.56
C ASN A 264 -14.00 9.12 -4.48
N THR A 265 -14.51 9.32 -5.69
CA THR A 265 -14.71 8.27 -6.71
C THR A 265 -13.45 7.97 -7.52
N ILE A 266 -12.26 8.02 -6.90
CA ILE A 266 -10.98 7.90 -7.61
C ILE A 266 -10.82 6.58 -8.37
N SER A 267 -11.54 5.53 -7.96
CA SER A 267 -11.52 4.20 -8.59
C SER A 267 -11.87 4.22 -10.07
N ARG A 268 -12.76 5.13 -10.52
CA ARG A 268 -13.07 5.31 -11.95
C ARG A 268 -11.87 5.84 -12.72
N GLU A 269 -11.24 6.88 -12.20
CA GLU A 269 -10.07 7.51 -12.81
C GLU A 269 -8.87 6.54 -12.85
N ILE A 270 -8.70 5.73 -11.81
CA ILE A 270 -7.71 4.65 -11.77
C ILE A 270 -8.00 3.64 -12.88
N ALA A 271 -9.26 3.21 -13.04
CA ALA A 271 -9.63 2.25 -14.08
C ALA A 271 -9.40 2.81 -15.50
N GLU A 272 -9.77 4.07 -15.75
CA GLU A 272 -9.50 4.74 -17.03
C GLU A 272 -7.99 4.89 -17.30
N ALA A 273 -7.20 5.18 -16.27
CA ALA A 273 -5.75 5.21 -16.40
C ALA A 273 -5.16 3.82 -16.70
N LEU A 274 -5.66 2.75 -16.06
CA LEU A 274 -5.25 1.38 -16.36
C LEU A 274 -5.58 0.99 -17.81
N GLU A 275 -6.76 1.35 -18.31
CA GLU A 275 -7.14 1.14 -19.72
C GLU A 275 -6.17 1.84 -20.67
N ARG A 276 -5.88 3.13 -20.41
CA ARG A 276 -4.96 3.93 -21.23
C ARG A 276 -3.52 3.44 -21.21
N LEU A 277 -3.06 2.83 -20.12
CA LEU A 277 -1.70 2.26 -20.06
C LEU A 277 -1.48 1.16 -21.10
N GLY A 278 -2.52 0.45 -21.52
CA GLY A 278 -2.45 -0.54 -22.60
C GLY A 278 -2.03 0.05 -23.96
N ASP A 279 -2.20 1.36 -24.17
CA ASP A 279 -1.83 2.06 -25.40
C ASP A 279 -0.39 2.56 -25.40
N HIS A 280 0.33 2.44 -24.28
CA HIS A 280 1.69 2.97 -24.14
C HIS A 280 2.76 1.90 -24.39
N GLU A 281 3.51 2.03 -25.48
CA GLU A 281 4.67 1.16 -25.78
C GLU A 281 5.89 1.41 -24.85
N HIS A 282 5.88 2.50 -24.10
CA HIS A 282 6.98 2.95 -23.26
C HIS A 282 6.51 3.29 -21.84
N PRO A 283 7.41 3.21 -20.83
CA PRO A 283 7.14 3.62 -19.45
C PRO A 283 6.40 4.96 -19.39
N ALA A 284 5.22 4.95 -18.79
CA ALA A 284 4.35 6.10 -18.75
C ALA A 284 3.93 6.45 -17.32
N ARG A 285 3.79 7.75 -17.09
CA ARG A 285 3.23 8.30 -15.85
C ARG A 285 1.90 8.94 -16.18
N LEU A 286 0.81 8.40 -15.63
CA LEU A 286 -0.51 9.02 -15.65
C LEU A 286 -0.80 9.62 -14.28
N ALA A 287 -1.48 10.76 -14.25
CA ALA A 287 -1.94 11.37 -13.01
C ALA A 287 -3.47 11.36 -13.00
N VAL A 288 -4.06 10.98 -11.88
CA VAL A 288 -5.51 10.85 -11.69
C VAL A 288 -5.96 11.63 -10.48
N GLU A 289 -7.11 12.26 -10.56
CA GLU A 289 -7.68 13.09 -9.51
C GLU A 289 -9.20 13.01 -9.59
N SER A 290 -9.89 12.96 -8.45
CA SER A 290 -11.34 13.04 -8.41
C SER A 290 -11.81 13.89 -7.23
N ASP A 291 -12.71 14.83 -7.52
CA ASP A 291 -13.46 15.62 -6.54
C ASP A 291 -14.89 15.09 -6.33
N ALA A 292 -15.29 14.06 -7.09
CA ALA A 292 -16.66 13.59 -7.07
C ALA A 292 -16.88 12.63 -5.89
N LEU A 293 -17.94 12.90 -5.13
CA LEU A 293 -18.48 11.97 -4.14
C LEU A 293 -19.29 10.88 -4.83
N ALA A 294 -19.14 9.64 -4.37
CA ALA A 294 -19.90 8.51 -4.88
C ALA A 294 -21.35 8.63 -4.39
N ARG A 295 -22.28 9.04 -5.27
CA ARG A 295 -23.71 9.13 -4.91
C ARG A 295 -24.26 7.73 -4.63
N GLY A 296 -24.94 7.57 -3.49
CA GLY A 296 -25.56 6.29 -3.13
C GLY A 296 -24.59 5.19 -2.73
N TYR A 297 -23.31 5.51 -2.54
CA TYR A 297 -22.32 4.62 -1.96
C TYR A 297 -22.16 4.93 -0.47
N GLU A 298 -22.35 3.92 0.37
CA GLU A 298 -22.05 4.02 1.80
C GLU A 298 -20.60 3.56 2.00
N PRO A 299 -19.66 4.46 2.37
CA PRO A 299 -18.27 4.08 2.55
C PRO A 299 -18.12 3.11 3.73
N LEU A 300 -17.27 2.09 3.55
CA LEU A 300 -16.85 1.24 4.66
C LEU A 300 -15.87 2.01 5.55
N GLU A 301 -16.28 2.20 6.79
CA GLU A 301 -15.52 2.92 7.82
C GLU A 301 -15.33 2.06 9.06
N PHE A 302 -14.14 2.12 9.64
CA PHE A 302 -13.81 1.43 10.87
C PHE A 302 -12.70 2.15 11.61
N GLU A 303 -12.46 1.75 12.86
CA GLU A 303 -11.35 2.22 13.68
C GLU A 303 -10.57 1.03 14.22
N ILE A 304 -9.25 1.19 14.36
CA ILE A 304 -8.40 0.19 15.00
C ILE A 304 -7.59 0.85 16.11
N ASP A 305 -7.36 0.11 17.18
CA ASP A 305 -6.46 0.52 18.26
C ASP A 305 -5.08 -0.10 18.01
N VAL A 306 -4.10 0.73 17.66
CA VAL A 306 -2.72 0.33 17.41
C VAL A 306 -1.96 0.18 18.74
N PRO A 307 -1.49 -1.02 19.10
CA PRO A 307 -0.65 -1.21 20.28
C PRO A 307 0.77 -0.68 20.02
N ASP A 308 1.33 0.06 20.98
CA ASP A 308 2.72 0.55 20.93
C ASP A 308 3.73 -0.57 20.69
N LYS A 309 3.51 -1.73 21.32
CA LYS A 309 4.37 -2.92 21.13
C LYS A 309 4.52 -3.28 19.65
N MET A 310 3.40 -3.37 18.92
CA MET A 310 3.41 -3.78 17.51
C MET A 310 3.98 -2.67 16.62
N LEU A 311 3.60 -1.42 16.88
CA LEU A 311 4.16 -0.26 16.20
C LEU A 311 5.69 -0.20 16.34
N ARG A 312 6.22 -0.44 17.53
CA ARG A 312 7.66 -0.43 17.77
C ARG A 312 8.35 -1.58 17.06
N SER A 313 7.94 -2.80 17.33
CA SER A 313 8.63 -4.00 16.83
C SER A 313 8.59 -4.12 15.32
N GLU A 314 7.48 -3.74 14.68
CA GLU A 314 7.27 -3.99 13.25
C GLU A 314 7.41 -2.75 12.37
N TRP A 315 7.42 -1.54 12.93
CA TRP A 315 7.51 -0.33 12.12
C TRP A 315 8.69 0.56 12.46
N ILE A 316 8.93 0.82 13.75
CA ILE A 316 9.93 1.79 14.20
C ILE A 316 11.32 1.15 14.31
N ASP A 317 11.42 0.04 15.03
CA ASP A 317 12.70 -0.56 15.39
C ASP A 317 13.49 -1.10 14.19
N PRO A 318 12.87 -1.72 13.15
CA PRO A 318 13.59 -2.14 11.95
C PRO A 318 14.36 -1.01 11.27
N ILE A 319 13.75 0.19 11.17
CA ILE A 319 14.43 1.36 10.59
C ILE A 319 15.44 1.99 11.55
N ARG A 320 15.17 1.95 12.87
CA ARG A 320 16.15 2.41 13.86
C ARG A 320 17.40 1.54 13.88
N GLU A 321 17.25 0.24 13.70
CA GLU A 321 18.35 -0.71 13.57
C GLU A 321 19.16 -0.42 12.31
N LEU A 322 18.49 -0.26 11.16
CA LEU A 322 19.12 0.15 9.90
C LEU A 322 19.96 1.43 10.05
N LYS A 323 19.42 2.46 10.73
CA LYS A 323 20.14 3.71 11.02
C LYS A 323 21.35 3.51 11.91
N ARG A 324 21.26 2.64 12.92
CA ARG A 324 22.38 2.31 13.82
C ARG A 324 23.50 1.62 13.04
N THR A 325 23.18 0.56 12.30
CA THR A 325 24.16 -0.17 11.46
C THR A 325 24.85 0.76 10.47
N TRP A 326 24.12 1.67 9.83
CA TRP A 326 24.70 2.65 8.90
C TRP A 326 25.64 3.65 9.59
N SER A 327 25.23 4.15 10.77
CA SER A 327 26.04 5.12 11.53
C SER A 327 27.36 4.49 11.98
N ASP A 328 27.33 3.22 12.37
CA ASP A 328 28.52 2.46 12.76
C ASP A 328 29.44 2.19 11.56
N ALA A 329 28.87 1.93 10.38
CA ALA A 329 29.63 1.72 9.14
C ALA A 329 30.38 2.99 8.69
N LEU A 330 29.78 4.17 8.84
CA LEU A 330 30.43 5.46 8.51
C LEU A 330 31.57 5.84 9.46
N GLN A 331 31.66 5.22 10.64
CA GLN A 331 32.71 5.47 11.63
C GLN A 331 33.94 4.56 11.46
N ARG A 332 33.84 3.52 10.63
CA ARG A 332 34.94 2.62 10.27
C ARG A 332 35.63 3.13 9.01
#